data_AF-A0A1I5GF10-F1
#
_entry.id   AF-A0A1I5GF10-F1
#
_cell.length_a   1.000
_cell.length_b   1.000
_cell.length_c   1.000
_cell.angle_alpha   90.00
_cell.angle_beta   90.00
_cell.angle_gamma   90.00
#
_symmetry.space_group_name_H-M   'P 1'
#
loop_
_entity.id
_entity.type
_entity.pdbx_description
1 polymer ?
#
loop_
_entity_poly.entity_id
_entity_poly.type
_entity_poly.pdbx_seq_one_letter_code
_entity_poly.pdbx_strand_id
1 'polypeptide(L)'
;MKNKGMKLLLILIILTTTLLSPFKVKAETNYVKIETFIRQLVQAMKLDVDSTVKEPYIDAALKAGILKSDQFTDYEGYITTTDAAVLLNRADEYLNKSSLDEKLYKAVLENRISDIKQIPKEKRGDVAKVVAKGIIKGYSNGKYIQNRSFKGNEYFTKTDAKVTLIRLMNPSKRAKLSPDGRLIRTTNLPKNAKDYEYILESFPNSFYEKKFSYQRKKYYYEPKELVDYASPVKVVGTMRSLTVVDGKMIYLNDWTDKVRLNLSTRLNVDYRTIDNTWLNNLSSTYYLFEKADLDKPLFDDIKEYIAFVKKNKVKIESEIIAVEPSTLYYSDYYYMRVYAKFKVTSPNFDKVKKDIIFYNYVSDTKPLVEGKWMECVFDVRIATRNGSSNGRDYAVRAENIVVYAD
;
A
#
# COMPACT_ATOMS: atom_id res chain seq x y z
N MET A 1 9.59 -71.70 -12.43
CA MET A 1 8.45 -71.22 -13.25
C MET A 1 7.70 -69.98 -12.69
N LYS A 2 8.19 -69.26 -11.67
CA LYS A 2 7.46 -68.10 -11.08
C LYS A 2 7.78 -66.71 -11.67
N ASN A 3 8.81 -66.56 -12.50
CA ASN A 3 9.25 -65.25 -13.02
C ASN A 3 8.86 -64.93 -14.48
N LYS A 4 8.19 -65.84 -15.20
CA LYS A 4 7.73 -65.57 -16.58
C LYS A 4 6.36 -64.87 -16.63
N GLY A 5 5.44 -65.22 -15.71
CA GLY A 5 4.11 -64.59 -15.63
C GLY A 5 4.14 -63.12 -15.21
N MET A 6 5.05 -62.75 -14.30
CA MET A 6 5.17 -61.37 -13.82
C MET A 6 5.76 -60.42 -14.87
N LYS A 7 6.66 -60.92 -15.74
CA LYS A 7 7.19 -60.15 -16.88
C LYS A 7 6.12 -59.95 -17.97
N LEU A 8 5.26 -60.94 -18.22
CA LEU A 8 4.14 -60.79 -19.15
C LEU A 8 3.09 -59.79 -18.65
N LEU A 9 2.79 -59.77 -17.35
CA LEU A 9 1.85 -58.82 -16.75
C LEU A 9 2.37 -57.36 -16.83
N LEU A 10 3.67 -57.15 -16.58
CA LEU A 10 4.31 -55.83 -16.72
C LEU A 10 4.34 -55.34 -18.17
N ILE A 11 4.59 -56.22 -19.14
CA ILE A 11 4.55 -55.87 -20.57
C ILE A 11 3.13 -55.53 -21.02
N LEU A 12 2.10 -56.23 -20.50
CA LEU A 12 0.70 -55.93 -20.82
C LEU A 12 0.23 -54.58 -20.25
N ILE A 13 0.68 -54.20 -19.05
CA ILE A 13 0.37 -52.90 -18.42
C ILE A 13 1.09 -51.74 -19.13
N ILE A 14 2.28 -51.97 -19.67
CA ILE A 14 3.00 -50.97 -20.48
C ILE A 14 2.34 -50.82 -21.86
N LEU A 15 1.78 -51.89 -22.45
CA LEU A 15 1.07 -51.77 -23.74
C LEU A 15 -0.32 -51.09 -23.61
N THR A 16 -1.04 -51.28 -22.51
CA THR A 16 -2.36 -50.62 -22.32
C THR A 16 -2.23 -49.12 -22.05
N THR A 17 -1.10 -48.65 -21.51
CA THR A 17 -0.82 -47.21 -21.35
C THR A 17 -0.36 -46.54 -22.64
N THR A 18 0.11 -47.29 -23.64
CA THR A 18 0.51 -46.74 -24.96
C THR A 18 -0.61 -46.70 -26.01
N LEU A 19 -1.78 -47.31 -25.74
CA LEU A 19 -2.93 -47.33 -26.65
C LEU A 19 -4.02 -46.30 -26.31
N LEU A 20 -3.89 -45.61 -25.18
CA LEU A 20 -4.63 -44.38 -24.96
C LEU A 20 -3.90 -43.28 -25.74
N SER A 21 -4.40 -42.99 -26.94
CA SER A 21 -4.14 -41.71 -27.60
C SER A 21 -4.20 -40.64 -26.51
N PRO A 22 -3.20 -39.74 -26.36
CA PRO A 22 -3.38 -38.64 -25.44
C PRO A 22 -4.64 -37.92 -25.91
N PHE A 23 -5.72 -37.99 -25.13
CA PHE A 23 -6.80 -37.05 -25.28
C PHE A 23 -6.07 -35.71 -25.26
N LYS A 24 -6.06 -35.02 -26.40
CA LYS A 24 -5.75 -33.60 -26.43
C LYS A 24 -6.87 -32.96 -25.63
N VAL A 25 -6.74 -32.98 -24.31
CA VAL A 25 -7.46 -32.11 -23.41
C VAL A 25 -6.98 -30.73 -23.86
N LYS A 26 -7.77 -30.12 -24.74
CA LYS A 26 -7.57 -28.74 -25.15
C LYS A 26 -7.64 -27.98 -23.83
N ALA A 27 -6.48 -27.49 -23.37
CA ALA A 27 -6.42 -26.77 -22.10
C ALA A 27 -7.50 -25.69 -22.15
N GLU A 28 -8.50 -25.82 -21.27
CA GLU A 28 -9.60 -24.87 -21.26
C GLU A 28 -8.99 -23.51 -20.94
N THR A 29 -9.25 -22.51 -21.79
CA THR A 29 -8.62 -21.20 -21.59
C THR A 29 -9.08 -20.62 -20.26
N ASN A 30 -8.14 -20.17 -19.42
CA ASN A 30 -8.45 -19.60 -18.10
C ASN A 30 -9.11 -18.22 -18.17
N TYR A 31 -9.24 -17.64 -19.36
CA TYR A 31 -9.79 -16.32 -19.61
C TYR A 31 -11.29 -16.36 -19.92
N VAL A 32 -11.97 -15.24 -19.68
CA VAL A 32 -13.41 -15.08 -19.90
C VAL A 32 -13.65 -14.32 -21.20
N LYS A 33 -14.56 -14.82 -22.04
CA LYS A 33 -15.02 -14.09 -23.22
C LYS A 33 -15.90 -12.91 -22.82
N ILE A 34 -15.92 -11.85 -23.63
CA ILE A 34 -16.69 -10.63 -23.38
C ILE A 34 -18.18 -10.95 -23.21
N GLU A 35 -18.78 -11.69 -24.15
CA GLU A 35 -20.19 -12.08 -24.08
C GLU A 35 -20.50 -12.89 -22.81
N THR A 36 -19.60 -13.82 -22.46
CA THR A 36 -19.76 -14.67 -21.28
C THR A 36 -19.74 -13.83 -20.00
N PHE A 37 -18.85 -12.84 -19.90
CA PHE A 37 -18.78 -11.98 -18.73
C PHE A 37 -20.01 -11.07 -18.62
N ILE A 38 -20.48 -10.50 -19.73
CA ILE A 38 -21.70 -9.67 -19.76
C ILE A 38 -22.92 -10.50 -19.33
N ARG A 39 -23.07 -11.72 -19.88
CA ARG A 39 -24.12 -12.66 -19.48
C ARG A 39 -24.09 -12.93 -17.98
N GLN A 40 -22.91 -13.21 -17.42
CA GLN A 40 -22.75 -13.44 -15.98
C GLN A 40 -23.13 -12.21 -15.14
N LEU A 41 -22.77 -11.00 -15.57
CA LEU A 41 -23.17 -9.76 -14.92
C LEU A 41 -24.69 -9.59 -14.93
N VAL A 42 -25.32 -9.66 -16.10
CA VAL A 42 -26.77 -9.50 -16.28
C VAL A 42 -27.54 -10.51 -15.42
N GLN A 43 -27.11 -11.77 -15.42
CA GLN A 43 -27.71 -12.82 -14.58
C GLN A 43 -27.52 -12.56 -13.09
N ALA A 44 -26.31 -12.19 -12.65
CA ALA A 44 -26.04 -11.89 -11.25
C ALA A 44 -26.88 -10.71 -10.75
N MET A 45 -27.05 -9.70 -11.60
CA MET A 45 -27.85 -8.51 -11.35
C MET A 45 -29.35 -8.75 -11.41
N LYS A 46 -29.78 -9.92 -11.92
CA LYS A 46 -31.20 -10.28 -12.15
C LYS A 46 -31.94 -9.24 -13.00
N LEU A 47 -31.29 -8.76 -14.06
CA LEU A 47 -31.95 -7.88 -15.02
C LEU A 47 -32.94 -8.67 -15.87
N ASP A 48 -33.97 -7.99 -16.36
CA ASP A 48 -34.93 -8.57 -17.29
C ASP A 48 -34.25 -8.85 -18.64
N VAL A 49 -34.47 -10.06 -19.16
CA VAL A 49 -33.87 -10.55 -20.40
C VAL A 49 -34.99 -10.94 -21.36
N ASP A 50 -35.09 -10.23 -22.48
CA ASP A 50 -36.02 -10.54 -23.56
C ASP A 50 -35.43 -11.64 -24.44
N SER A 51 -35.94 -12.87 -24.33
CA SER A 51 -35.45 -14.01 -25.12
C SER A 51 -35.77 -13.93 -26.61
N THR A 52 -36.56 -12.96 -27.07
CA THR A 52 -36.95 -12.82 -28.48
C THR A 52 -35.92 -12.09 -29.32
N VAL A 53 -35.02 -11.32 -28.70
CA VAL A 53 -33.94 -10.61 -29.39
C VAL A 53 -32.71 -11.52 -29.59
N LYS A 54 -31.95 -11.25 -30.66
CA LYS A 54 -30.80 -12.09 -31.08
C LYS A 54 -29.71 -12.24 -30.02
N GLU A 55 -29.39 -11.16 -29.31
CA GLU A 55 -28.35 -11.11 -28.28
C GLU A 55 -28.94 -10.60 -26.96
N PRO A 56 -29.71 -11.45 -26.26
CA PRO A 56 -30.62 -10.99 -25.22
C PRO A 56 -29.93 -10.44 -23.98
N TYR A 57 -28.75 -10.96 -23.64
CA TYR A 57 -27.95 -10.44 -22.53
C TYR A 57 -27.21 -9.14 -22.88
N ILE A 58 -26.81 -8.97 -24.14
CA ILE A 58 -26.16 -7.73 -24.61
C ILE A 58 -27.20 -6.60 -24.61
N ASP A 59 -28.40 -6.86 -25.14
CA ASP A 59 -29.51 -5.92 -25.14
C ASP A 59 -29.91 -5.50 -23.71
N ALA A 60 -30.04 -6.45 -22.78
CA ALA A 60 -30.32 -6.15 -21.38
C ALA A 60 -29.23 -5.26 -20.74
N ALA A 61 -27.95 -5.54 -21.02
CA ALA A 61 -26.84 -4.74 -20.51
C ALA A 61 -26.79 -3.31 -21.10
N LEU A 62 -27.18 -3.14 -22.38
CA LEU A 62 -27.31 -1.83 -23.02
C LEU A 62 -28.45 -1.03 -22.41
N LYS A 63 -29.64 -1.64 -22.26
CA LYS A 63 -30.81 -1.01 -21.63
C LYS A 63 -30.54 -0.55 -20.20
N ALA A 64 -29.78 -1.33 -19.44
CA ALA A 64 -29.37 -0.99 -18.09
C ALA A 64 -28.19 0.02 -18.01
N GLY A 65 -27.61 0.42 -19.14
CA GLY A 65 -26.48 1.36 -19.20
C GLY A 65 -25.14 0.78 -18.70
N ILE A 66 -25.06 -0.53 -18.49
CA ILE A 66 -23.83 -1.23 -18.08
C ILE A 66 -22.87 -1.30 -19.26
N LEU A 67 -23.42 -1.65 -20.43
CA LEU A 67 -22.72 -1.65 -21.71
C LEU A 67 -23.07 -0.37 -22.48
N LYS A 68 -22.11 0.19 -23.22
CA LYS A 68 -22.37 1.28 -24.18
C LYS A 68 -22.36 0.72 -25.60
N SER A 69 -23.10 1.38 -26.51
CA SER A 69 -23.03 1.06 -27.93
C SER A 69 -21.58 1.14 -28.42
N ASP A 70 -21.20 0.22 -29.31
CA ASP A 70 -19.89 0.18 -29.97
C ASP A 70 -18.68 0.07 -29.02
N GLN A 71 -18.90 -0.28 -27.74
CA GLN A 71 -17.81 -0.47 -26.79
C GLN A 71 -16.91 -1.67 -27.15
N PHE A 72 -17.49 -2.70 -27.77
CA PHE A 72 -16.78 -3.87 -28.27
C PHE A 72 -17.19 -4.15 -29.71
N THR A 73 -16.20 -4.46 -30.55
CA THR A 73 -16.41 -4.86 -31.94
C THR A 73 -16.47 -6.38 -32.11
N ASP A 74 -15.98 -7.14 -31.13
CA ASP A 74 -16.00 -8.59 -31.08
C ASP A 74 -16.37 -9.06 -29.66
N TYR A 75 -17.48 -9.77 -29.54
CA TYR A 75 -17.97 -10.32 -28.26
C TYR A 75 -17.43 -11.72 -27.96
N GLU A 76 -16.86 -12.41 -28.96
CA GLU A 76 -16.24 -13.73 -28.82
C GLU A 76 -14.79 -13.65 -28.32
N GLY A 77 -14.18 -12.48 -28.40
CA GLY A 77 -12.87 -12.17 -27.84
C GLY A 77 -12.83 -12.22 -26.31
N TYR A 78 -11.61 -12.29 -25.76
CA TYR A 78 -11.39 -12.28 -24.31
C TYR A 78 -11.45 -10.85 -23.75
N ILE A 79 -12.14 -10.69 -22.62
CA ILE A 79 -12.24 -9.39 -21.97
C ILE A 79 -10.94 -9.06 -21.23
N THR A 80 -10.48 -7.80 -21.34
CA THR A 80 -9.36 -7.30 -20.55
C THR A 80 -9.78 -7.00 -19.12
N THR A 81 -8.81 -6.95 -18.20
CA THR A 81 -9.08 -6.56 -16.80
C THR A 81 -9.61 -5.13 -16.71
N THR A 82 -9.13 -4.23 -17.57
CA THR A 82 -9.65 -2.85 -17.66
C THR A 82 -11.11 -2.80 -18.13
N ASP A 83 -11.48 -3.56 -19.16
CA ASP A 83 -12.86 -3.56 -19.66
C ASP A 83 -13.82 -4.21 -18.67
N ALA A 84 -13.40 -5.29 -18.02
CA ALA A 84 -14.17 -5.91 -16.95
C ALA A 84 -14.42 -4.91 -15.80
N ALA A 85 -13.41 -4.13 -15.42
CA ALA A 85 -13.53 -3.11 -14.38
C ALA A 85 -14.51 -1.99 -14.74
N VAL A 86 -14.54 -1.55 -16.00
CA VAL A 86 -15.51 -0.55 -16.48
C VAL A 86 -16.93 -1.08 -16.34
N LEU A 87 -17.19 -2.31 -16.79
CA LEU A 87 -18.51 -2.93 -16.66
C LEU A 87 -18.89 -3.15 -15.19
N LEU A 88 -17.94 -3.60 -14.36
CA LEU A 88 -18.14 -3.78 -12.92
C LEU A 88 -18.46 -2.47 -12.19
N ASN A 89 -17.80 -1.35 -12.54
CA ASN A 89 -18.12 -0.06 -11.92
C ASN A 89 -19.55 0.38 -12.23
N ARG A 90 -19.96 0.29 -13.51
CA ARG A 90 -21.32 0.67 -13.92
C ARG A 90 -22.38 -0.23 -13.30
N ALA A 91 -22.13 -1.54 -13.28
CA ALA A 91 -22.98 -2.49 -12.59
C ALA A 91 -23.09 -2.18 -11.09
N ASP A 92 -21.99 -1.80 -10.45
CA ASP A 92 -21.99 -1.41 -9.04
C ASP A 92 -22.77 -0.12 -8.79
N GLU A 93 -22.59 0.90 -9.63
CA GLU A 93 -23.34 2.16 -9.56
C GLU A 93 -24.85 1.92 -9.77
N TYR A 94 -25.22 1.02 -10.68
CA TYR A 94 -26.61 0.60 -10.90
C TYR A 94 -27.21 -0.08 -9.65
N LEU A 95 -26.51 -1.06 -9.07
CA LEU A 95 -27.02 -1.87 -7.96
C LEU A 95 -27.00 -1.13 -6.61
N ASN A 96 -25.85 -0.55 -6.28
CA ASN A 96 -25.57 -0.14 -4.90
C ASN A 96 -25.72 1.36 -4.69
N LYS A 97 -25.74 2.18 -5.76
CA LYS A 97 -25.89 3.65 -5.72
C LYS A 97 -25.01 4.35 -4.66
N SER A 98 -23.91 3.72 -4.27
CA SER A 98 -23.13 4.13 -3.10
C SER A 98 -22.25 5.32 -3.45
N SER A 99 -22.24 6.33 -2.59
CA SER A 99 -21.24 7.40 -2.65
C SER A 99 -19.87 6.82 -2.28
N LEU A 100 -18.84 7.25 -3.02
CA LEU A 100 -17.45 6.93 -2.72
C LEU A 100 -16.79 8.16 -2.13
N ASP A 101 -16.08 8.00 -1.01
CA ASP A 101 -15.30 9.09 -0.43
C ASP A 101 -14.28 9.63 -1.44
N GLU A 102 -14.33 10.94 -1.70
CA GLU A 102 -13.55 11.59 -2.74
C GLU A 102 -12.04 11.52 -2.44
N LYS A 103 -11.65 11.62 -1.16
CA LYS A 103 -10.25 11.51 -0.75
C LYS A 103 -9.71 10.10 -1.00
N LEU A 104 -10.49 9.07 -0.66
CA LEU A 104 -10.15 7.68 -0.95
C LEU A 104 -10.02 7.43 -2.45
N TYR A 105 -11.00 7.89 -3.25
CA TYR A 105 -10.95 7.78 -4.71
C TYR A 105 -9.66 8.40 -5.28
N LYS A 106 -9.36 9.64 -4.87
CA LYS A 106 -8.17 10.36 -5.31
C LYS A 106 -6.88 9.63 -4.89
N ALA A 107 -6.81 9.19 -3.63
CA ALA A 107 -5.67 8.43 -3.13
C ALA A 107 -5.44 7.16 -3.95
N VAL A 108 -6.50 6.42 -4.29
CA VAL A 108 -6.40 5.21 -5.11
C VAL A 108 -5.94 5.51 -6.53
N LEU A 109 -6.58 6.48 -7.19
CA LEU A 109 -6.27 6.86 -8.58
C LEU A 109 -4.83 7.35 -8.74
N GLU A 110 -4.35 8.15 -7.80
CA GLU A 110 -3.04 8.80 -7.89
C GLU A 110 -1.91 7.91 -7.37
N ASN A 111 -2.15 7.10 -6.33
CA ASN A 111 -1.07 6.51 -5.55
C ASN A 111 -1.16 4.99 -5.33
N ARG A 112 -2.33 4.34 -5.47
CA ARG A 112 -2.49 2.92 -5.09
C ARG A 112 -2.42 1.94 -6.25
N ILE A 113 -2.48 2.43 -7.48
CA ILE A 113 -2.40 1.62 -8.70
C ILE A 113 -1.12 1.98 -9.47
N SER A 114 -0.10 1.13 -9.40
CA SER A 114 1.24 1.39 -9.94
C SER A 114 1.29 1.57 -11.47
N ASP A 115 0.42 0.87 -12.18
CA ASP A 115 0.35 0.80 -13.64
C ASP A 115 -0.86 1.57 -14.19
N ILE A 116 -1.48 2.45 -13.40
CA ILE A 116 -2.68 3.23 -13.81
C ILE A 116 -2.46 4.05 -15.08
N LYS A 117 -1.22 4.49 -15.32
CA LYS A 117 -0.85 5.27 -16.52
C LYS A 117 -0.87 4.44 -17.80
N GLN A 118 -0.78 3.11 -17.70
CA GLN A 118 -0.91 2.20 -18.84
C GLN A 118 -2.37 1.99 -19.26
N ILE A 119 -3.32 2.39 -18.41
CA ILE A 119 -4.76 2.31 -18.68
C ILE A 119 -5.19 3.55 -19.47
N PRO A 120 -6.08 3.41 -20.48
CA PRO A 120 -6.65 4.54 -21.21
C PRO A 120 -7.27 5.57 -20.26
N LYS A 121 -7.02 6.87 -20.51
CA LYS A 121 -7.31 7.97 -19.57
C LYS A 121 -8.78 7.99 -19.15
N GLU A 122 -9.67 7.75 -20.10
CA GLU A 122 -11.13 7.70 -19.94
C GLU A 122 -11.63 6.52 -19.09
N LYS A 123 -10.83 5.46 -18.92
CA LYS A 123 -11.17 4.27 -18.11
C LYS A 123 -10.54 4.28 -16.72
N ARG A 124 -9.57 5.15 -16.45
CA ARG A 124 -8.84 5.19 -15.16
C ARG A 124 -9.76 5.46 -13.97
N GLY A 125 -10.78 6.29 -14.15
CA GLY A 125 -11.76 6.60 -13.10
C GLY A 125 -12.55 5.36 -12.68
N ASP A 126 -13.07 4.59 -13.63
CA ASP A 126 -13.78 3.34 -13.34
C ASP A 126 -12.88 2.31 -12.65
N VAL A 127 -11.64 2.19 -13.12
CA VAL A 127 -10.63 1.31 -12.51
C VAL A 127 -10.34 1.72 -11.07
N ALA A 128 -10.12 3.00 -10.80
CA ALA A 128 -9.88 3.49 -9.46
C ALA A 128 -11.10 3.26 -8.55
N LYS A 129 -12.33 3.44 -9.05
CA LYS A 129 -13.56 3.17 -8.29
C LYS A 129 -13.70 1.71 -7.89
N VAL A 130 -13.49 0.74 -8.80
CA VAL A 130 -13.60 -0.69 -8.43
C VAL A 130 -12.53 -1.13 -7.45
N VAL A 131 -11.34 -0.49 -7.49
CA VAL A 131 -10.28 -0.72 -6.52
C VAL A 131 -10.64 -0.09 -5.18
N ALA A 132 -11.06 1.17 -5.15
CA ALA A 132 -11.44 1.90 -3.93
C ALA A 132 -12.65 1.28 -3.22
N LYS A 133 -13.55 0.64 -3.98
CA LYS A 133 -14.68 -0.12 -3.45
C LYS A 133 -14.29 -1.55 -3.05
N GLY A 134 -13.05 -1.98 -3.26
CA GLY A 134 -12.58 -3.32 -2.89
C GLY A 134 -13.18 -4.46 -3.72
N ILE A 135 -13.73 -4.18 -4.91
CA ILE A 135 -14.24 -5.20 -5.83
C ILE A 135 -13.03 -5.93 -6.45
N ILE A 136 -12.08 -5.17 -6.99
CA ILE A 136 -10.80 -5.67 -7.49
C ILE A 136 -9.68 -5.19 -6.56
N LYS A 137 -8.83 -6.10 -6.09
CA LYS A 137 -7.73 -5.76 -5.16
C LYS A 137 -6.38 -5.50 -5.87
N GLY A 138 -6.24 -5.91 -7.12
CA GLY A 138 -4.95 -5.94 -7.82
C GLY A 138 -3.93 -6.90 -7.19
N TYR A 139 -2.72 -6.88 -7.74
CA TYR A 139 -1.64 -7.82 -7.47
C TYR A 139 -0.55 -7.15 -6.63
N SER A 140 0.02 -7.90 -5.69
CA SER A 140 1.05 -7.37 -4.79
C SER A 140 2.31 -7.01 -5.58
N ASN A 141 2.86 -5.83 -5.33
CA ASN A 141 4.16 -5.41 -5.85
C ASN A 141 5.33 -5.79 -4.90
N GLY A 142 5.05 -6.57 -3.85
CA GLY A 142 6.03 -7.02 -2.88
C GLY A 142 5.85 -6.40 -1.50
N LYS A 143 6.73 -6.82 -0.56
CA LYS A 143 6.70 -6.37 0.82
C LYS A 143 7.01 -4.88 0.91
N TYR A 144 6.31 -4.18 1.80
CA TYR A 144 6.44 -2.75 2.07
C TYR A 144 6.04 -1.81 0.91
N ILE A 145 5.71 -2.34 -0.26
CA ILE A 145 5.22 -1.53 -1.39
C ILE A 145 3.76 -1.16 -1.13
N GLN A 146 3.48 0.14 -1.20
CA GLN A 146 2.18 0.73 -0.80
C GLN A 146 1.19 0.87 -1.97
N ASN A 147 1.54 0.34 -3.14
CA ASN A 147 0.70 0.29 -4.33
C ASN A 147 0.67 -1.14 -4.89
N ARG A 148 -0.26 -1.39 -5.81
CA ARG A 148 -0.49 -2.70 -6.42
C ARG A 148 -0.53 -2.56 -7.93
N SER A 149 -0.18 -3.62 -8.65
CA SER A 149 -0.39 -3.67 -10.10
C SER A 149 -1.83 -4.09 -10.39
N PHE A 150 -2.47 -3.40 -11.32
CA PHE A 150 -3.82 -3.70 -11.79
C PHE A 150 -3.81 -4.68 -12.94
N LYS A 151 -2.74 -4.72 -13.75
CA LYS A 151 -2.61 -5.57 -14.94
C LYS A 151 -3.75 -5.36 -15.94
N GLY A 152 -4.06 -4.08 -16.21
CA GLY A 152 -5.23 -3.69 -17.02
C GLY A 152 -5.29 -4.30 -18.42
N ASN A 153 -4.13 -4.47 -19.06
CA ASN A 153 -3.99 -5.03 -20.41
C ASN A 153 -4.01 -6.56 -20.45
N GLU A 154 -3.96 -7.24 -19.30
CA GLU A 154 -4.07 -8.70 -19.24
C GLU A 154 -5.54 -9.14 -19.32
N TYR A 155 -5.78 -10.31 -19.91
CA TYR A 155 -7.11 -10.89 -19.98
C TYR A 155 -7.64 -11.29 -18.60
N PHE A 156 -8.92 -11.02 -18.39
CA PHE A 156 -9.60 -11.28 -17.15
C PHE A 156 -9.83 -12.79 -16.96
N THR A 157 -9.43 -13.30 -15.79
CA THR A 157 -9.49 -14.74 -15.54
C THR A 157 -10.88 -15.18 -15.05
N LYS A 158 -11.22 -16.46 -15.27
CA LYS A 158 -12.45 -17.07 -14.74
C LYS A 158 -12.53 -16.98 -13.21
N THR A 159 -11.39 -17.10 -12.53
CA THR A 159 -11.30 -16.94 -11.08
C THR A 159 -11.60 -15.51 -10.66
N ASP A 160 -11.01 -14.52 -11.33
CA ASP A 160 -11.27 -13.12 -11.02
C ASP A 160 -12.73 -12.77 -11.26
N ALA A 161 -13.31 -13.18 -12.38
CA ALA A 161 -14.73 -12.97 -12.68
C ALA A 161 -15.65 -13.51 -11.58
N LYS A 162 -15.41 -14.75 -11.13
CA LYS A 162 -16.18 -15.33 -10.03
C LYS A 162 -16.05 -14.51 -8.74
N VAL A 163 -14.83 -14.13 -8.36
CA VAL A 163 -14.57 -13.38 -7.13
C VAL A 163 -15.17 -11.97 -7.19
N THR A 164 -15.04 -11.27 -8.32
CA THR A 164 -15.56 -9.91 -8.48
C THR A 164 -17.08 -9.88 -8.51
N LEU A 165 -17.74 -10.87 -9.13
CA LEU A 165 -19.20 -10.98 -9.10
C LEU A 165 -19.72 -11.18 -7.68
N ILE A 166 -19.07 -12.03 -6.87
CA ILE A 166 -19.43 -12.20 -5.46
C ILE A 166 -19.32 -10.88 -4.69
N ARG A 167 -18.26 -10.09 -4.93
CA ARG A 167 -18.03 -8.80 -4.27
C ARG A 167 -18.94 -7.67 -4.76
N LEU A 168 -19.32 -7.73 -6.03
CA LEU A 168 -20.30 -6.84 -6.63
C LEU A 168 -21.65 -7.04 -5.94
N MET A 169 -22.11 -8.29 -5.89
CA MET A 169 -23.42 -8.66 -5.34
C MET A 169 -23.49 -8.61 -3.82
N ASN A 170 -22.36 -8.76 -3.13
CA ASN A 170 -22.29 -8.72 -1.67
C ASN A 170 -21.19 -7.77 -1.19
N PRO A 171 -21.52 -6.51 -0.89
CA PRO A 171 -20.56 -5.53 -0.40
C PRO A 171 -19.78 -5.96 0.85
N SER A 172 -20.36 -6.80 1.73
CA SER A 172 -19.65 -7.32 2.92
C SER A 172 -18.47 -8.24 2.59
N LYS A 173 -18.40 -8.77 1.36
CA LYS A 173 -17.31 -9.63 0.87
C LYS A 173 -16.22 -8.86 0.12
N ARG A 174 -16.38 -7.54 -0.07
CA ARG A 174 -15.37 -6.68 -0.69
C ARG A 174 -14.08 -6.71 0.11
N ALA A 175 -12.97 -6.53 -0.59
CA ALA A 175 -11.69 -6.36 0.07
C ALA A 175 -11.73 -5.14 0.99
N LYS A 176 -11.29 -5.30 2.24
CA LYS A 176 -11.20 -4.18 3.18
C LYS A 176 -9.98 -3.32 2.83
N LEU A 177 -10.16 -2.01 2.86
CA LEU A 177 -9.10 -1.04 2.60
C LEU A 177 -8.91 -0.12 3.80
N SER A 178 -7.68 0.35 4.00
CA SER A 178 -7.38 1.46 4.90
C SER A 178 -8.03 2.76 4.39
N PRO A 179 -8.12 3.79 5.23
CA PRO A 179 -8.66 5.10 4.83
C PRO A 179 -7.98 5.71 3.59
N ASP A 180 -6.72 5.36 3.33
CA ASP A 180 -5.95 5.81 2.16
C ASP A 180 -5.88 4.78 1.01
N GLY A 181 -6.72 3.73 1.05
CA GLY A 181 -6.93 2.80 -0.06
C GLY A 181 -5.94 1.63 -0.17
N ARG A 182 -5.23 1.27 0.90
CA ARG A 182 -4.33 0.10 0.92
C ARG A 182 -5.08 -1.14 1.38
N LEU A 183 -4.70 -2.30 0.85
CA LEU A 183 -5.35 -3.57 1.20
C LEU A 183 -5.08 -3.96 2.66
N ILE A 184 -6.17 -4.15 3.43
CA ILE A 184 -6.14 -4.73 4.77
C ILE A 184 -6.23 -6.25 4.64
N ARG A 185 -5.36 -6.98 5.33
CA ARG A 185 -5.49 -8.45 5.44
C ARG A 185 -6.26 -8.82 6.71
N THR A 186 -7.06 -9.88 6.62
CA THR A 186 -7.89 -10.40 7.72
C THR A 186 -7.47 -11.79 8.17
N THR A 187 -6.41 -12.33 7.58
CA THR A 187 -5.85 -13.65 7.88
C THR A 187 -4.34 -13.54 8.02
N ASN A 188 -3.70 -14.55 8.62
CA ASN A 188 -2.27 -14.55 8.93
C ASN A 188 -1.83 -13.28 9.69
N LEU A 189 -2.60 -12.90 10.70
CA LEU A 189 -2.40 -11.65 11.44
C LEU A 189 -1.20 -11.76 12.41
N PRO A 190 -0.51 -10.66 12.75
CA PRO A 190 0.50 -10.65 13.80
C PRO A 190 -0.12 -11.01 15.15
N LYS A 191 0.71 -11.53 16.07
CA LYS A 191 0.25 -11.95 17.42
C LYS A 191 -0.45 -10.82 18.19
N ASN A 192 -0.03 -9.58 17.96
CA ASN A 192 -0.55 -8.38 18.58
C ASN A 192 -1.52 -7.59 17.68
N ALA A 193 -2.19 -8.24 16.73
CA ALA A 193 -3.11 -7.55 15.80
C ALA A 193 -4.21 -6.74 16.48
N LYS A 194 -4.65 -7.16 17.69
CA LYS A 194 -5.66 -6.44 18.50
C LYS A 194 -5.20 -5.05 18.96
N ASP A 195 -3.91 -4.76 18.91
CA ASP A 195 -3.33 -3.47 19.35
C ASP A 195 -3.33 -2.44 18.21
N TYR A 196 -3.85 -2.80 17.02
CA TYR A 196 -3.90 -1.96 15.82
C TYR A 196 -5.33 -1.83 15.30
N GLU A 197 -5.66 -0.67 14.70
CA GLU A 197 -6.95 -0.49 14.02
C GLU A 197 -7.08 -1.41 12.80
N TYR A 198 -5.98 -1.60 12.08
CA TYR A 198 -5.89 -2.52 10.94
C TYR A 198 -4.45 -2.97 10.68
N ILE A 199 -4.35 -4.09 9.97
CA ILE A 199 -3.09 -4.69 9.52
C ILE A 199 -3.06 -4.69 7.99
N LEU A 200 -2.09 -4.00 7.41
CA LEU A 200 -1.91 -3.98 5.97
C LEU A 200 -1.30 -5.27 5.45
N GLU A 201 -1.69 -5.64 4.23
CA GLU A 201 -1.23 -6.86 3.58
C GLU A 201 0.25 -6.81 3.19
N SER A 202 0.75 -5.63 2.78
CA SER A 202 2.13 -5.49 2.31
C SER A 202 3.17 -5.49 3.43
N PHE A 203 2.75 -5.36 4.70
CA PHE A 203 3.66 -5.34 5.85
C PHE A 203 3.66 -6.72 6.55
N PRO A 204 4.85 -7.32 6.79
CA PRO A 204 4.94 -8.62 7.45
C PRO A 204 4.60 -8.55 8.94
N ASN A 205 4.33 -9.71 9.57
CA ASN A 205 4.03 -9.76 11.01
C ASN A 205 5.16 -9.18 11.86
N SER A 206 6.42 -9.44 11.50
CA SER A 206 7.60 -8.91 12.19
C SER A 206 7.68 -7.37 12.23
N PHE A 207 6.98 -6.65 11.35
CA PHE A 207 6.89 -5.19 11.42
C PHE A 207 5.99 -4.74 12.58
N TYR A 208 4.85 -5.41 12.75
CA TYR A 208 3.86 -5.12 13.79
C TYR A 208 4.26 -5.71 15.15
N GLU A 209 5.00 -6.82 15.17
CA GLU A 209 5.40 -7.49 16.42
C GLU A 209 6.59 -6.81 17.12
N LYS A 210 7.23 -5.80 16.49
CA LYS A 210 8.29 -5.00 17.11
C LYS A 210 7.76 -4.18 18.28
N LYS A 211 8.53 -4.15 19.37
CA LYS A 211 8.22 -3.35 20.57
C LYS A 211 8.11 -1.86 20.24
N PHE A 212 7.21 -1.16 20.91
CA PHE A 212 7.12 0.29 20.92
C PHE A 212 8.05 0.91 21.97
N SER A 213 8.30 2.22 21.89
CA SER A 213 9.15 2.94 22.86
C SER A 213 8.69 2.73 24.31
N TYR A 214 7.38 2.85 24.58
CA TYR A 214 6.84 2.63 25.92
C TYR A 214 7.01 1.19 26.42
N GLN A 215 7.13 0.21 25.53
CA GLN A 215 7.38 -1.19 25.91
C GLN A 215 8.88 -1.46 26.21
N ARG A 216 9.77 -0.56 25.79
CA ARG A 216 11.20 -0.63 26.08
C ARG A 216 11.60 0.20 27.30
N LYS A 217 10.79 1.21 27.66
CA LYS A 217 11.06 2.12 28.76
C LYS A 217 10.99 1.38 30.10
N LYS A 218 11.97 1.62 30.96
CA LYS A 218 11.93 1.18 32.36
C LYS A 218 11.11 2.19 33.16
N TYR A 219 10.00 1.75 33.73
CA TYR A 219 9.20 2.53 34.65
C TYR A 219 9.56 2.18 36.10
N TYR A 220 9.50 3.17 36.98
CA TYR A 220 9.63 2.98 38.44
C TYR A 220 8.26 2.75 39.12
N TYR A 221 7.21 2.64 38.30
CA TYR A 221 5.81 2.43 38.68
C TYR A 221 5.12 1.62 37.59
N GLU A 222 3.89 1.15 37.83
CA GLU A 222 3.09 0.47 36.82
C GLU A 222 2.49 1.49 35.83
N PRO A 223 2.92 1.50 34.54
CA PRO A 223 2.45 2.49 33.59
C PRO A 223 1.00 2.26 33.22
N LYS A 224 0.22 3.34 33.18
CA LYS A 224 -1.21 3.33 32.85
C LYS A 224 -1.43 3.80 31.42
N GLU A 225 -2.14 2.99 30.63
CA GLU A 225 -2.52 3.36 29.27
C GLU A 225 -3.48 4.58 29.30
N LEU A 226 -3.34 5.47 28.32
CA LEU A 226 -3.96 6.80 28.21
C LEU A 226 -3.45 7.85 29.22
N VAL A 227 -2.53 7.48 30.11
CA VAL A 227 -1.87 8.42 31.04
C VAL A 227 -0.38 8.51 30.71
N ASP A 228 0.32 7.38 30.74
CA ASP A 228 1.77 7.30 30.54
C ASP A 228 2.17 6.91 29.10
N TYR A 229 1.27 6.26 28.38
CA TYR A 229 1.42 5.82 27.00
C TYR A 229 0.05 5.54 26.38
N ALA A 230 -0.03 5.38 25.07
CA ALA A 230 -1.21 4.79 24.43
C ALA A 230 -0.80 3.88 23.28
N SER A 231 -1.37 2.68 23.25
CA SER A 231 -1.23 1.75 22.13
C SER A 231 -1.86 2.32 20.85
N PRO A 232 -1.53 1.79 19.66
CA PRO A 232 -2.07 2.33 18.43
C PRO A 232 -3.60 2.33 18.34
N VAL A 233 -4.27 1.28 18.81
CA VAL A 233 -5.73 1.21 18.82
C VAL A 233 -6.39 2.24 19.77
N LYS A 234 -5.66 2.75 20.78
CA LYS A 234 -6.19 3.72 21.75
C LYS A 234 -5.58 5.12 21.63
N VAL A 235 -4.63 5.35 20.72
CA VAL A 235 -3.88 6.61 20.62
C VAL A 235 -4.79 7.82 20.44
N VAL A 236 -5.93 7.65 19.76
CA VAL A 236 -6.94 8.70 19.58
C VAL A 236 -7.42 9.30 20.90
N GLY A 237 -7.49 8.50 21.97
CA GLY A 237 -7.91 8.96 23.30
C GLY A 237 -6.94 9.90 23.99
N THR A 238 -5.71 10.03 23.48
CA THR A 238 -4.72 11.00 23.98
C THR A 238 -4.71 12.30 23.18
N MET A 239 -5.32 12.31 21.99
CA MET A 239 -5.33 13.45 21.10
C MET A 239 -6.27 14.54 21.62
N ARG A 240 -5.94 15.80 21.33
CA ARG A 240 -6.82 16.92 21.63
C ARG A 240 -8.11 16.82 20.81
N SER A 241 -9.21 17.34 21.36
CA SER A 241 -10.52 17.32 20.71
C SER A 241 -10.49 17.95 19.31
N LEU A 242 -9.73 19.04 19.10
CA LEU A 242 -9.62 19.70 17.80
C LEU A 242 -8.89 18.87 16.72
N THR A 243 -8.20 17.79 17.12
CA THR A 243 -7.48 16.88 16.23
C THR A 243 -8.32 15.65 15.85
N VAL A 244 -9.48 15.48 16.50
CA VAL A 244 -10.33 14.31 16.37
C VAL A 244 -11.76 14.73 16.03
N VAL A 245 -12.27 14.27 14.89
CA VAL A 245 -13.67 14.46 14.49
C VAL A 245 -14.30 13.09 14.32
N ASP A 246 -15.44 12.85 14.97
CA ASP A 246 -16.15 11.56 14.97
C ASP A 246 -15.26 10.37 15.31
N GLY A 247 -14.37 10.55 16.29
CA GLY A 247 -13.42 9.51 16.73
C GLY A 247 -12.28 9.24 15.75
N LYS A 248 -12.07 10.09 14.72
CA LYS A 248 -11.01 9.93 13.72
C LYS A 248 -10.02 11.08 13.73
N MET A 249 -8.73 10.75 13.62
CA MET A 249 -7.65 11.72 13.48
C MET A 249 -7.65 12.31 12.06
N ILE A 250 -8.13 13.55 11.92
CA ILE A 250 -8.40 14.16 10.60
C ILE A 250 -7.14 14.50 9.79
N TYR A 251 -5.97 14.61 10.45
CA TYR A 251 -4.68 14.97 9.84
C TYR A 251 -3.69 13.79 9.75
N LEU A 252 -4.12 12.54 10.03
CA LEU A 252 -3.23 11.38 10.04
C LEU A 252 -2.49 11.18 8.71
N ASN A 253 -3.17 11.40 7.59
CA ASN A 253 -2.55 11.31 6.26
C ASN A 253 -1.51 12.41 6.06
N ASP A 254 -1.81 13.65 6.45
CA ASP A 254 -0.87 14.77 6.33
C ASP A 254 0.40 14.53 7.18
N TRP A 255 0.25 13.97 8.38
CA TRP A 255 1.39 13.58 9.21
C TRP A 255 2.21 12.46 8.58
N THR A 256 1.53 11.46 8.01
CA THR A 256 2.15 10.35 7.29
C THR A 256 2.95 10.85 6.10
N ASP A 257 2.40 11.80 5.35
CA ASP A 257 3.03 12.40 4.18
C ASP A 257 4.23 13.27 4.58
N LYS A 258 4.14 14.03 5.67
CA LYS A 258 5.28 14.76 6.25
C LYS A 258 6.43 13.83 6.68
N VAL A 259 6.12 12.71 7.36
CA VAL A 259 7.14 11.71 7.72
C VAL A 259 7.76 11.10 6.47
N ARG A 260 6.94 10.76 5.46
CA ARG A 260 7.43 10.20 4.19
C ARG A 260 8.34 11.19 3.46
N LEU A 261 7.95 12.45 3.37
CA LEU A 261 8.75 13.51 2.73
C LEU A 261 10.07 13.73 3.48
N ASN A 262 10.04 13.78 4.82
CA ASN A 262 11.24 13.96 5.64
C ASN A 262 12.26 12.85 5.35
N LEU A 263 11.83 11.60 5.42
CA LEU A 263 12.72 10.46 5.22
C LEU A 263 13.14 10.29 3.77
N SER A 264 12.25 10.54 2.81
CA SER A 264 12.60 10.51 1.37
C SER A 264 13.60 11.60 1.02
N THR A 265 13.62 12.71 1.76
CA THR A 265 14.61 13.79 1.59
C THR A 265 15.93 13.42 2.28
N ARG A 266 15.90 12.99 3.54
CA ARG A 266 17.11 12.61 4.32
C ARG A 266 17.82 11.38 3.76
N LEU A 267 17.08 10.42 3.20
CA LEU A 267 17.59 9.14 2.69
C LEU A 267 17.68 9.09 1.16
N ASN A 268 17.61 10.24 0.49
CA ASN A 268 17.88 10.36 -0.94
C ASN A 268 18.69 11.64 -1.20
N VAL A 269 20.01 11.48 -1.19
CA VAL A 269 20.97 12.57 -1.24
C VAL A 269 22.00 12.24 -2.31
N ASP A 270 22.32 13.21 -3.17
CA ASP A 270 23.46 13.12 -4.08
C ASP A 270 24.24 14.43 -4.02
N TYR A 271 25.51 14.35 -3.62
CA TYR A 271 26.37 15.52 -3.47
C TYR A 271 26.45 16.41 -4.72
N ARG A 272 26.18 15.86 -5.90
CA ARG A 272 26.22 16.58 -7.18
C ARG A 272 24.97 17.43 -7.41
N THR A 273 23.83 17.03 -6.83
CA THR A 273 22.52 17.64 -7.12
C THR A 273 21.85 18.25 -5.89
N ILE A 274 22.36 18.01 -4.68
CA ILE A 274 21.81 18.60 -3.45
C ILE A 274 21.90 20.13 -3.47
N ASP A 275 20.76 20.77 -3.27
CA ASP A 275 20.53 22.20 -3.50
C ASP A 275 19.49 22.79 -2.52
N ASN A 276 19.01 24.00 -2.82
CA ASN A 276 17.97 24.65 -2.02
C ASN A 276 16.60 23.98 -2.13
N THR A 277 16.33 23.20 -3.18
CA THR A 277 15.10 22.40 -3.29
C THR A 277 15.08 21.33 -2.21
N TRP A 278 16.22 20.65 -2.00
CA TRP A 278 16.40 19.71 -0.90
C TRP A 278 16.19 20.36 0.47
N LEU A 279 16.78 21.54 0.68
CA LEU A 279 16.60 22.34 1.90
C LEU A 279 15.12 22.64 2.16
N ASN A 280 14.41 23.19 1.17
CA ASN A 280 13.01 23.60 1.31
C ASN A 280 12.09 22.41 1.60
N ASN A 281 12.31 21.29 0.91
CA ASN A 281 11.56 20.06 1.15
C ASN A 281 11.77 19.58 2.59
N LEU A 282 13.02 19.53 3.04
CA LEU A 282 13.34 19.06 4.38
C LEU A 282 12.78 20.00 5.47
N SER A 283 13.02 21.31 5.35
CA SER A 283 12.55 22.30 6.32
C SER A 283 11.03 22.30 6.46
N SER A 284 10.28 22.09 5.37
CA SER A 284 8.81 22.04 5.41
C SER A 284 8.23 20.87 6.22
N THR A 285 9.06 19.88 6.58
CA THR A 285 8.63 18.72 7.38
C THR A 285 8.83 18.91 8.87
N TYR A 286 9.55 19.95 9.27
CA TYR A 286 9.78 20.35 10.66
C TYR A 286 8.78 21.43 11.08
N TYR A 287 8.64 21.63 12.39
CA TYR A 287 7.84 22.71 12.92
C TYR A 287 8.56 24.04 12.67
N LEU A 288 7.89 24.97 11.99
CA LEU A 288 8.34 26.34 11.79
C LEU A 288 7.52 27.28 12.65
N PHE A 289 8.18 28.24 13.29
CA PHE A 289 7.56 29.27 14.12
C PHE A 289 6.97 30.42 13.30
N GLU A 290 7.20 30.42 11.98
CA GLU A 290 6.84 31.51 11.06
C GLU A 290 7.50 32.83 11.46
N LYS A 291 8.69 32.71 12.07
CA LYS A 291 9.51 33.82 12.55
C LYS A 291 10.96 33.55 12.16
N ALA A 292 11.50 34.41 11.30
CA ALA A 292 12.77 34.18 10.64
C ALA A 292 13.92 33.94 11.62
N ASP A 293 13.95 34.64 12.76
CA ASP A 293 14.94 34.50 13.82
C ASP A 293 14.86 33.15 14.55
N LEU A 294 13.64 32.68 14.85
CA LEU A 294 13.41 31.39 15.51
C LEU A 294 13.62 30.20 14.59
N ASP A 295 13.35 30.37 13.29
CA ASP A 295 13.52 29.32 12.29
C ASP A 295 14.97 29.26 11.77
N LYS A 296 15.74 30.35 11.89
CA LYS A 296 17.12 30.47 11.41
C LYS A 296 18.03 29.28 11.79
N PRO A 297 18.03 28.77 13.05
CA PRO A 297 18.92 27.68 13.42
C PRO A 297 18.71 26.42 12.59
N LEU A 298 17.45 26.04 12.31
CA LEU A 298 17.14 24.89 11.46
C LEU A 298 17.69 25.08 10.04
N PHE A 299 17.49 26.28 9.47
CA PHE A 299 17.99 26.58 8.13
C PHE A 299 19.52 26.60 8.06
N ASP A 300 20.19 27.08 9.11
CA ASP A 300 21.64 27.06 9.20
C ASP A 300 22.17 25.62 9.29
N ASP A 301 21.59 24.77 10.16
CA ASP A 301 21.93 23.34 10.28
C ASP A 301 21.81 22.62 8.93
N ILE A 302 20.71 22.88 8.19
CA ILE A 302 20.47 22.28 6.88
C ILE A 302 21.51 22.74 5.86
N LYS A 303 21.86 24.03 5.84
CA LYS A 303 22.90 24.57 4.93
C LYS A 303 24.27 23.99 5.24
N GLU A 304 24.61 23.85 6.52
CA GLU A 304 25.84 23.21 6.95
C GLU A 304 25.91 21.75 6.47
N TYR A 305 24.81 21.01 6.62
CA TYR A 305 24.73 19.65 6.11
C TYR A 305 24.89 19.55 4.58
N ILE A 306 24.30 20.47 3.82
CA ILE A 306 24.49 20.53 2.36
C ILE A 306 25.98 20.72 2.01
N ALA A 307 26.66 21.63 2.71
CA ALA A 307 28.10 21.85 2.53
C ALA A 307 28.91 20.60 2.91
N PHE A 308 28.56 19.95 4.01
CA PHE A 308 29.16 18.70 4.48
C PHE A 308 29.00 17.56 3.46
N VAL A 309 27.80 17.36 2.91
CA VAL A 309 27.51 16.36 1.88
C VAL A 309 28.38 16.58 0.65
N LYS A 310 28.51 17.83 0.19
CA LYS A 310 29.35 18.22 -0.95
C LYS A 310 30.83 17.94 -0.69
N LYS A 311 31.34 18.38 0.47
CA LYS A 311 32.73 18.17 0.90
C LYS A 311 33.10 16.69 0.95
N ASN A 312 32.19 15.85 1.45
CA ASN A 312 32.44 14.43 1.68
C ASN A 312 31.94 13.52 0.55
N LYS A 313 31.43 14.10 -0.55
CA LYS A 313 30.87 13.36 -1.70
C LYS A 313 29.86 12.29 -1.27
N VAL A 314 28.98 12.63 -0.33
CA VAL A 314 27.98 11.70 0.21
C VAL A 314 26.90 11.44 -0.83
N LYS A 315 26.57 10.16 -1.01
CA LYS A 315 25.41 9.73 -1.77
C LYS A 315 24.60 8.72 -0.96
N ILE A 316 23.31 8.98 -0.80
CA ILE A 316 22.34 8.13 -0.13
C ILE A 316 21.23 7.81 -1.12
N GLU A 317 20.93 6.53 -1.31
CA GLU A 317 19.91 6.05 -2.24
C GLU A 317 18.86 5.27 -1.46
N SER A 318 17.59 5.64 -1.55
CA SER A 318 16.48 4.87 -1.00
C SER A 318 15.74 4.10 -2.09
N GLU A 319 15.49 2.82 -1.86
CA GLU A 319 14.61 1.99 -2.70
C GLU A 319 13.18 2.01 -2.19
N ILE A 320 12.99 1.97 -0.86
CA ILE A 320 11.67 1.92 -0.22
C ILE A 320 11.67 2.82 1.01
N ILE A 321 10.67 3.69 1.11
CA ILE A 321 10.29 4.40 2.35
C ILE A 321 8.79 4.17 2.58
N ALA A 322 8.48 3.35 3.59
CA ALA A 322 7.12 2.91 3.86
C ALA A 322 6.70 3.31 5.28
N VAL A 323 5.93 4.39 5.39
CA VAL A 323 5.32 4.87 6.64
C VAL A 323 3.97 4.18 6.85
N GLU A 324 3.75 3.66 8.06
CA GLU A 324 2.54 2.93 8.40
C GLU A 324 1.66 3.61 9.46
N PRO A 325 0.59 4.34 9.06
CA PRO A 325 -0.20 5.16 9.96
C PRO A 325 -0.93 4.39 11.06
N SER A 326 -1.30 3.11 10.84
CA SER A 326 -1.97 2.32 11.89
C SER A 326 -1.08 2.03 13.09
N THR A 327 0.23 2.28 12.99
CA THR A 327 1.18 2.14 14.10
C THR A 327 1.33 3.38 14.95
N LEU A 328 0.64 4.48 14.66
CA LEU A 328 0.72 5.70 15.45
C LEU A 328 0.45 5.39 16.93
N TYR A 329 1.38 5.69 17.81
CA TYR A 329 1.23 5.46 19.25
C TYR A 329 1.73 6.64 20.07
N TYR A 330 1.37 6.69 21.35
CA TYR A 330 1.87 7.69 22.30
C TYR A 330 2.79 7.05 23.34
N SER A 331 3.90 7.73 23.62
CA SER A 331 4.79 7.46 24.76
C SER A 331 5.16 8.82 25.36
N ASP A 332 6.41 9.29 25.26
CA ASP A 332 6.73 10.68 25.61
C ASP A 332 6.24 11.70 24.56
N TYR A 333 5.96 11.20 23.35
CA TYR A 333 5.47 11.92 22.17
C TYR A 333 4.66 10.96 21.30
N TYR A 334 4.16 11.44 20.17
CA TYR A 334 3.57 10.60 19.15
C TYR A 334 4.64 10.04 18.21
N TYR A 335 4.50 8.79 17.82
CA TYR A 335 5.45 8.10 16.97
C TYR A 335 4.74 7.28 15.90
N MET A 336 5.26 7.28 14.68
CA MET A 336 4.81 6.40 13.60
C MET A 336 5.95 5.49 13.15
N ARG A 337 5.64 4.22 12.93
CA ARG A 337 6.61 3.24 12.46
C ARG A 337 6.83 3.35 10.97
N VAL A 338 8.09 3.20 10.59
CA VAL A 338 8.57 3.25 9.22
C VAL A 338 9.44 2.04 8.92
N TYR A 339 9.31 1.51 7.71
CA TYR A 339 10.33 0.68 7.09
C TYR A 339 11.10 1.50 6.05
N ALA A 340 12.42 1.40 6.06
CA ALA A 340 13.27 2.00 5.04
C ALA A 340 14.27 0.96 4.48
N LYS A 341 14.45 1.00 3.16
CA LYS A 341 15.54 0.32 2.46
C LYS A 341 16.41 1.36 1.76
N PHE A 342 17.62 1.56 2.23
CA PHE A 342 18.52 2.59 1.72
C PHE A 342 19.99 2.15 1.74
N LYS A 343 20.85 2.85 1.01
CA LYS A 343 22.28 2.59 0.91
C LYS A 343 23.04 3.91 0.99
N VAL A 344 24.18 3.92 1.67
CA VAL A 344 25.03 5.11 1.83
C VAL A 344 26.40 4.84 1.22
N THR A 345 26.95 5.81 0.49
CA THR A 345 28.29 5.75 -0.13
C THR A 345 29.01 7.07 0.06
N SER A 346 30.30 7.03 0.37
CA SER A 346 31.16 8.22 0.48
C SER A 346 32.62 7.77 0.54
N PRO A 347 33.53 8.37 -0.23
CA PRO A 347 34.96 8.07 -0.12
C PRO A 347 35.56 8.39 1.27
N ASN A 348 34.86 9.16 2.10
CA ASN A 348 35.25 9.49 3.46
C ASN A 348 34.42 8.76 4.52
N PHE A 349 33.69 7.70 4.15
CA PHE A 349 32.65 7.06 4.96
C PHE A 349 33.06 6.84 6.42
N ASP A 350 34.19 6.17 6.68
CA ASP A 350 34.59 5.84 8.04
C ASP A 350 34.82 7.06 8.95
N LYS A 351 35.24 8.18 8.36
CA LYS A 351 35.47 9.43 9.09
C LYS A 351 34.17 10.15 9.43
N VAL A 352 33.12 9.97 8.62
CA VAL A 352 31.91 10.80 8.65
C VAL A 352 30.63 10.03 8.92
N LYS A 353 30.68 8.70 9.07
CA LYS A 353 29.50 7.82 9.19
C LYS A 353 28.53 8.16 10.34
N LYS A 354 28.97 8.91 11.36
CA LYS A 354 28.09 9.35 12.46
C LYS A 354 27.13 10.47 12.02
N ASP A 355 27.62 11.37 11.17
CA ASP A 355 26.91 12.58 10.72
C ASP A 355 26.44 12.49 9.26
N ILE A 356 26.63 11.32 8.64
CA ILE A 356 26.39 11.12 7.20
C ILE A 356 24.93 11.24 6.77
N ILE A 357 24.00 11.14 7.71
CA ILE A 357 22.57 11.39 7.53
C ILE A 357 22.22 12.62 8.37
N PHE A 358 21.42 13.55 7.83
CA PHE A 358 20.99 14.73 8.57
C PHE A 358 20.27 14.34 9.87
N TYR A 359 20.67 14.95 11.00
CA TYR A 359 20.35 14.53 12.36
C TYR A 359 20.73 13.08 12.71
N ASN A 360 21.76 12.50 12.10
CA ASN A 360 22.41 11.25 12.48
C ASN A 360 21.58 9.96 12.33
N TYR A 361 22.31 8.85 12.27
CA TYR A 361 21.79 7.48 12.33
C TYR A 361 22.43 6.77 13.50
N VAL A 362 21.59 6.17 14.35
CA VAL A 362 22.03 5.45 15.56
C VAL A 362 21.47 4.04 15.52
N SER A 363 22.36 3.05 15.54
CA SER A 363 21.98 1.66 15.70
C SER A 363 23.14 0.83 16.23
N ASP A 364 22.87 0.06 17.28
CA ASP A 364 23.83 -0.90 17.84
C ASP A 364 23.72 -2.27 17.17
N THR A 365 22.59 -2.55 16.50
CA THR A 365 22.31 -3.85 15.88
C THR A 365 22.46 -3.87 14.37
N LYS A 366 22.38 -2.69 13.74
CA LYS A 366 22.48 -2.51 12.29
C LYS A 366 23.35 -1.29 11.96
N PRO A 367 24.64 -1.28 12.32
CA PRO A 367 25.52 -0.16 11.98
C PRO A 367 25.56 0.04 10.46
N LEU A 368 25.73 1.30 10.02
CA LEU A 368 25.88 1.59 8.60
C LEU A 368 27.16 0.93 8.06
N VAL A 369 27.04 0.34 6.87
CA VAL A 369 28.17 -0.19 6.11
C VAL A 369 28.17 0.45 4.74
N GLU A 370 29.31 0.98 4.33
CA GLU A 370 29.44 1.66 3.04
C GLU A 370 29.02 0.73 1.89
N GLY A 371 28.20 1.27 0.98
CA GLY A 371 27.79 0.59 -0.25
C GLY A 371 26.81 -0.57 -0.05
N LYS A 372 26.40 -0.90 1.18
CA LYS A 372 25.43 -1.98 1.44
C LYS A 372 24.02 -1.43 1.62
N TRP A 373 23.06 -2.15 1.04
CA TRP A 373 21.64 -1.89 1.31
C TRP A 373 21.31 -2.27 2.75
N MET A 374 20.77 -1.31 3.47
CA MET A 374 20.28 -1.42 4.82
C MET A 374 18.76 -1.53 4.79
N GLU A 375 18.21 -2.49 5.52
CA GLU A 375 16.77 -2.62 5.75
C GLU A 375 16.49 -2.47 7.24
N CYS A 376 15.76 -1.43 7.61
CA CYS A 376 15.46 -1.14 9.00
C CYS A 376 13.99 -0.78 9.21
N VAL A 377 13.53 -1.09 10.42
CA VAL A 377 12.23 -0.66 10.93
C VAL A 377 12.51 0.17 12.17
N PHE A 378 12.00 1.39 12.19
CA PHE A 378 12.18 2.34 13.28
C PHE A 378 10.94 3.22 13.42
N ASP A 379 10.85 3.94 14.54
CA ASP A 379 9.74 4.83 14.82
C ASP A 379 10.20 6.28 14.67
N VAL A 380 9.41 7.13 14.01
CA VAL A 380 9.67 8.56 13.83
C VAL A 380 8.74 9.35 14.72
N ARG A 381 9.29 10.25 15.53
CA ARG A 381 8.50 11.14 16.38
C ARG A 381 7.86 12.26 15.58
N ILE A 382 6.61 12.53 15.90
CA ILE A 382 5.88 13.73 15.47
C ILE A 382 5.40 14.50 16.70
N ALA A 383 5.41 15.82 16.59
CA ALA A 383 4.93 16.71 17.65
C ALA A 383 4.58 18.09 17.07
N THR A 384 3.95 18.90 17.90
CA THR A 384 3.73 20.33 17.65
C THR A 384 4.37 21.14 18.78
N ARG A 385 4.80 22.37 18.49
CA ARG A 385 5.20 23.35 19.51
C ARG A 385 4.08 24.35 19.83
N ASN A 386 2.92 24.22 19.21
CA ASN A 386 1.78 25.09 19.41
C ASN A 386 0.86 24.54 20.51
N GLY A 387 0.80 25.27 21.63
CA GLY A 387 -0.06 24.98 22.77
C GLY A 387 -1.55 24.93 22.44
N SER A 388 -1.99 25.49 21.32
CA SER A 388 -3.39 25.51 20.85
C SER A 388 -3.61 24.76 19.54
N SER A 389 -2.66 23.90 19.15
CA SER A 389 -2.71 23.12 17.91
C SER A 389 -4.01 22.33 17.77
N ASN A 390 -4.58 22.36 16.55
CA ASN A 390 -5.64 21.46 16.09
C ASN A 390 -5.09 20.19 15.40
N GLY A 391 -3.78 20.01 15.36
CA GLY A 391 -3.11 18.86 14.74
C GLY A 391 -2.49 19.15 13.38
N ARG A 392 -2.91 20.19 12.65
CA ARG A 392 -2.40 20.48 11.28
C ARG A 392 -0.89 20.75 11.25
N ASP A 393 -0.38 21.37 12.31
CA ASP A 393 1.01 21.78 12.47
C ASP A 393 1.91 20.72 13.11
N TYR A 394 1.42 19.49 13.32
CA TYR A 394 2.27 18.39 13.71
C TYR A 394 3.32 18.17 12.63
N ALA A 395 4.56 18.00 13.08
CA ALA A 395 5.73 17.93 12.24
C ALA A 395 6.69 16.86 12.78
N VAL A 396 7.63 16.44 11.96
CA VAL A 396 8.72 15.56 12.40
C VAL A 396 9.54 16.32 13.43
N ARG A 397 9.97 15.65 14.51
CA ARG A 397 10.92 16.27 15.44
C ARG A 397 12.33 16.20 14.87
N ALA A 398 13.12 17.26 15.05
CA ALA A 398 14.55 17.27 14.79
C ALA A 398 15.27 16.23 15.66
N GLU A 399 15.46 15.00 15.15
CA GLU A 399 16.08 13.91 15.89
C GLU A 399 16.67 12.80 15.01
N ASN A 400 17.45 11.94 15.69
CA ASN A 400 18.13 10.78 15.14
C ASN A 400 17.18 9.73 14.57
N ILE A 401 17.58 9.11 13.46
CA ILE A 401 17.03 7.81 13.06
C ILE A 401 17.62 6.78 14.01
N VAL A 402 16.80 6.26 14.92
CA VAL A 402 17.23 5.25 15.90
C VAL A 402 16.66 3.89 15.55
N VAL A 403 17.54 2.94 15.23
CA VAL A 403 17.16 1.55 14.93
C VAL A 403 17.53 0.67 16.12
N TYR A 404 16.51 0.29 16.88
CA TYR A 404 16.63 -0.55 18.06
C TYR A 404 16.85 -2.04 17.69
N ALA A 405 17.45 -2.78 18.63
CA ALA A 405 17.37 -4.23 18.66
C ALA A 405 15.92 -4.72 18.75
N ASP A 406 15.69 -5.93 18.25
CA ASP A 406 14.39 -6.61 18.31
C ASP A 406 14.08 -7.20 19.68
#